data_AF-A0A2V3HG21-F1
#
_entry.id   AF-A0A2V3HG21-F1
#
_cell.length_a   1.000
_cell.length_b   1.000
_cell.length_c   1.000
_cell.angle_alpha   90.00
_cell.angle_beta   90.00
_cell.angle_gamma   90.00
#
_symmetry.space_group_name_H-M   'P 1'
#
loop_
_entity.id
_entity.type
_entity.pdbx_description
1 polymer ?
#
loop_
_entity_poly.entity_id
_entity_poly.type
_entity_poly.pdbx_seq_one_letter_code
_entity_poly.pdbx_strand_id
1 'polypeptide(L)'
;MTGEIEEAKFAFGRTSNEMSNECRYRLKLPTGLIHLLKRAKLSEEALETGFMIEMTGSPQKEDDWELCKFTISVMQLIPEIGVGPVRGLYAVEGSASVFEMVDLAPPYAPSSLPTKLWVRVSELPAPTLAWVLSKEYLDGGDTEQMSLHAWFDFGDAKPKQADEDGEDKALPLPGPSNKAYDFF
;
A
#
# COMPACT_ATOMS: atom_id res chain seq x y z
N MET A 1 -14.38 -3.87 12.91
CA MET A 1 -13.00 -3.58 12.48
C MET A 1 -13.04 -2.53 11.37
N THR A 2 -13.46 -1.29 11.62
CA THR A 2 -13.74 -0.29 10.56
C THR A 2 -12.83 0.95 10.63
N GLY A 3 -11.69 0.87 11.32
CA GLY A 3 -10.77 1.99 11.55
C GLY A 3 -9.30 1.70 11.28
N GLU A 4 -8.97 0.51 10.76
CA GLU A 4 -7.57 0.06 10.67
C GLU A 4 -6.81 0.81 9.57
N ILE A 5 -7.44 1.00 8.40
CA ILE A 5 -6.81 1.71 7.27
C ILE A 5 -6.66 3.22 7.53
N GLU A 6 -7.57 3.80 8.32
CA GLU A 6 -7.54 5.22 8.70
C GLU A 6 -6.41 5.54 9.69
N GLU A 7 -6.08 4.58 10.55
CA GLU A 7 -5.06 4.73 11.59
C GLU A 7 -3.69 4.20 11.15
N ALA A 8 -3.65 3.32 10.14
CA ALA A 8 -2.43 2.76 9.58
C ALA A 8 -1.49 3.84 9.03
N LYS A 9 -0.18 3.57 9.18
CA LYS A 9 0.88 4.44 8.67
C LYS A 9 1.71 3.70 7.62
N PHE A 10 1.89 4.35 6.48
CA PHE A 10 2.56 3.79 5.32
C PHE A 10 3.90 4.48 5.09
N ALA A 11 4.94 3.69 4.80
CA ALA A 11 6.11 4.20 4.12
C ALA A 11 5.78 4.38 2.63
N PHE A 12 6.36 5.39 1.99
CA PHE A 12 6.07 5.72 0.60
C PHE A 12 7.32 6.23 -0.11
N GLY A 13 7.34 6.07 -1.43
CA GLY A 13 8.41 6.56 -2.28
C GLY A 13 8.06 6.32 -3.74
N ARG A 14 8.54 7.20 -4.62
CA ARG A 14 8.33 7.13 -6.08
C ARG A 14 9.41 6.30 -6.77
N THR A 15 10.54 6.13 -6.11
CA THR A 15 11.71 5.40 -6.62
C THR A 15 12.23 4.45 -5.56
N SER A 16 12.98 3.43 -5.98
CA SER A 16 13.67 2.50 -5.07
C SER A 16 14.63 3.22 -4.12
N ASN A 17 15.24 4.33 -4.54
CA ASN A 17 16.13 5.14 -3.71
C ASN A 17 15.36 5.89 -2.61
N GLU A 18 14.23 6.51 -2.93
CA GLU A 18 13.34 7.12 -1.93
C GLU A 18 12.86 6.07 -0.93
N MET A 19 12.56 4.87 -1.43
CA MET A 19 12.19 3.72 -0.62
C MET A 19 13.37 3.08 0.12
N SER A 20 14.64 3.31 -0.19
CA SER A 20 15.75 2.66 0.54
C SER A 20 16.33 3.52 1.67
N ASN A 21 15.79 4.72 1.88
CA ASN A 21 16.27 5.63 2.91
C ASN A 21 15.96 5.07 4.33
N GLU A 22 16.92 5.11 5.25
CA GLU A 22 16.71 4.64 6.63
C GLU A 22 15.83 5.61 7.43
N CYS A 23 15.76 6.88 7.04
CA CYS A 23 14.95 7.92 7.68
C CYS A 23 13.54 8.06 7.09
N ARG A 24 12.94 6.97 6.60
CA ARG A 24 11.61 7.00 5.96
C ARG A 24 10.51 7.31 6.98
N TYR A 25 9.81 8.42 6.77
CA TYR A 25 8.63 8.76 7.55
C TYR A 25 7.47 7.83 7.17
N ARG A 26 6.77 7.31 8.17
CA ARG A 26 5.49 6.61 7.98
C ARG A 26 4.34 7.57 8.27
N LEU A 27 3.47 7.78 7.30
CA LEU A 27 2.36 8.74 7.38
C LEU A 27 1.02 8.05 7.17
N LYS A 28 -0.04 8.63 7.73
CA LYS A 28 -1.42 8.20 7.46
C LYS A 28 -1.83 8.56 6.03
N LEU A 29 -2.70 7.75 5.45
CA LEU A 29 -3.25 8.06 4.13
C LEU A 29 -4.22 9.25 4.20
N PRO A 30 -4.22 10.14 3.20
CA PRO A 30 -5.27 11.15 3.05
C PRO A 30 -6.60 10.49 2.73
N THR A 31 -7.69 11.15 3.11
CA THR A 31 -9.07 10.63 2.94
C THR A 31 -9.40 10.26 1.50
N GLY A 32 -8.86 10.98 0.51
CA GLY A 32 -9.00 10.67 -0.91
C GLY A 32 -8.43 9.31 -1.28
N LEU A 33 -7.23 8.96 -0.80
CA LEU A 33 -6.63 7.65 -1.08
C LEU A 33 -7.34 6.52 -0.33
N ILE A 34 -7.79 6.77 0.91
CA ILE A 34 -8.61 5.81 1.66
C ILE A 34 -9.92 5.51 0.92
N HIS A 35 -10.57 6.55 0.37
CA HIS A 35 -11.77 6.39 -0.44
C HIS A 35 -11.52 5.54 -1.69
N LEU A 36 -10.40 5.77 -2.38
CA LEU A 36 -10.00 4.99 -3.55
C LEU A 36 -9.76 3.51 -3.21
N LEU A 37 -9.03 3.22 -2.14
CA LEU A 37 -8.78 1.84 -1.68
C LEU A 37 -10.07 1.10 -1.32
N LYS A 38 -10.99 1.77 -0.61
CA LYS A 38 -12.28 1.17 -0.25
C LYS A 38 -13.14 0.86 -1.47
N ARG A 39 -13.15 1.75 -2.45
CA ARG A 39 -13.92 1.57 -3.68
C ARG A 39 -13.32 0.46 -4.57
N ALA A 40 -12.00 0.37 -4.65
CA ALA A 40 -11.29 -0.71 -5.34
C ALA A 40 -11.31 -2.04 -4.58
N LYS A 41 -11.80 -2.05 -3.32
CA LYS A 41 -11.78 -3.21 -2.40
C LYS A 41 -10.37 -3.73 -2.11
N LEU A 42 -9.39 -2.83 -2.07
CA LEU A 42 -7.96 -3.13 -1.83
C LEU A 42 -7.50 -2.73 -0.41
N SER A 43 -8.43 -2.65 0.54
CA SER A 43 -8.09 -2.15 1.89
C SER A 43 -7.29 -3.16 2.69
N GLU A 44 -7.56 -4.45 2.53
CA GLU A 44 -6.86 -5.53 3.23
C GLU A 44 -5.47 -5.73 2.63
N GLU A 45 -5.38 -5.84 1.30
CA GLU A 45 -4.15 -5.99 0.54
C GLU A 45 -3.18 -4.84 0.82
N ALA A 46 -3.70 -3.61 0.91
CA ALA A 46 -2.92 -2.44 1.27
C ALA A 46 -2.30 -2.56 2.67
N LEU A 47 -3.04 -3.08 3.66
CA LEU A 47 -2.55 -3.26 5.03
C LEU A 47 -1.52 -4.39 5.14
N GLU A 48 -1.68 -5.45 4.36
CA GLU A 48 -0.81 -6.62 4.40
C GLU A 48 0.50 -6.42 3.64
N THR A 49 0.41 -5.98 2.39
CA THR A 49 1.54 -5.97 1.45
C THR A 49 1.89 -4.58 0.94
N GLY A 50 0.96 -3.63 1.05
CA GLY A 50 1.04 -2.32 0.43
C GLY A 50 0.32 -2.27 -0.92
N PHE A 51 0.40 -1.12 -1.58
CA PHE A 51 -0.32 -0.87 -2.83
C PHE A 51 0.45 0.14 -3.68
N MET A 52 0.10 0.23 -4.96
CA MET A 52 0.63 1.19 -5.91
C MET A 52 -0.41 2.26 -6.23
N ILE A 53 0.06 3.49 -6.42
CA ILE A 53 -0.77 4.60 -6.89
C ILE A 53 -0.25 5.02 -8.25
N GLU A 54 -1.14 4.99 -9.23
CA GLU A 54 -0.87 5.46 -10.58
C GLU A 54 -1.66 6.76 -10.81
N MET A 55 -1.02 7.71 -11.50
CA MET A 55 -1.59 9.03 -11.74
C MET A 55 -1.28 9.50 -13.15
N THR A 56 -2.24 10.16 -13.80
CA THR A 56 -2.06 10.75 -15.13
C THR A 56 -2.94 11.97 -15.34
N GLY A 57 -2.44 12.98 -16.07
CA GLY A 57 -3.23 14.14 -16.47
C GLY A 57 -4.12 13.88 -17.70
N SER A 58 -3.88 12.77 -18.40
CA SER A 58 -4.61 12.42 -19.62
C SER A 58 -5.92 11.69 -19.30
N PRO A 59 -7.02 11.97 -20.02
CA PRO A 59 -8.28 11.25 -19.86
C PRO A 59 -8.12 9.74 -19.94
N GLN A 60 -8.64 9.04 -18.94
CA GLN A 60 -8.70 7.59 -18.91
C GLN A 60 -10.14 7.13 -19.20
N LYS A 61 -10.26 5.97 -19.85
CA LYS A 61 -11.54 5.37 -20.26
C LYS A 61 -11.86 4.07 -19.51
N GLU A 62 -10.89 3.55 -18.78
CA GLU A 62 -11.04 2.33 -17.99
C GLU A 62 -11.75 2.66 -16.67
N ASP A 63 -12.59 1.74 -16.20
CA ASP A 63 -13.49 1.96 -15.05
C ASP A 63 -12.76 1.97 -13.69
N ASP A 64 -11.48 1.61 -13.67
CA ASP A 64 -10.61 1.57 -12.49
C ASP A 64 -9.88 2.90 -12.24
N TRP A 65 -9.99 3.86 -13.17
CA TRP A 65 -9.44 5.20 -13.00
C TRP A 65 -10.47 6.18 -12.49
N GLU A 66 -10.03 7.00 -11.56
CA GLU A 66 -10.91 7.89 -10.83
C GLU A 66 -10.52 9.34 -11.03
N LEU A 67 -11.48 10.13 -11.48
CA LEU A 67 -11.26 11.54 -11.76
C LEU A 67 -11.18 12.32 -10.44
N CYS A 68 -10.05 13.01 -10.26
CA CYS A 68 -9.78 13.91 -9.16
C CYS A 68 -9.66 15.33 -9.72
N LYS A 69 -10.49 16.25 -9.20
CA LYS A 69 -10.55 17.63 -9.68
C LYS A 69 -9.77 18.54 -8.75
N PHE A 70 -8.93 19.38 -9.33
CA PHE A 70 -8.25 20.44 -8.61
C PHE A 70 -9.27 21.43 -8.04
N THR A 71 -9.10 21.82 -6.78
CA THR A 71 -10.03 22.72 -6.07
C THR A 71 -9.38 24.06 -5.76
N ILE A 72 -8.31 24.06 -4.99
CA ILE A 72 -7.60 25.25 -4.54
C ILE A 72 -6.10 24.96 -4.44
N SER A 73 -5.27 26.00 -4.63
CA SER A 73 -3.85 25.95 -4.27
C SER A 73 -3.46 27.02 -3.27
N VAL A 74 -2.40 26.73 -2.53
CA VAL A 74 -1.72 27.64 -1.61
C VAL A 74 -0.23 27.58 -1.91
N MET A 75 0.40 28.74 -2.10
CA MET A 75 1.86 28.84 -2.15
C MET A 75 2.39 28.97 -0.73
N GLN A 76 3.22 28.04 -0.30
CA GLN A 76 3.86 28.13 1.01
C GLN A 76 5.15 28.95 0.89
N LEU A 77 5.14 30.17 1.42
CA LEU A 77 6.32 31.04 1.42
C LEU A 77 7.41 30.49 2.34
N ILE A 78 8.63 30.33 1.82
CA ILE A 78 9.82 30.05 2.62
C ILE A 78 10.43 31.40 3.01
N PRO A 79 10.53 31.75 4.30
CA PRO A 79 10.90 33.10 4.76
C PRO A 79 12.20 33.65 4.18
N GLU A 80 13.20 32.79 3.95
CA GLU A 80 14.52 33.18 3.44
C GLU A 80 14.60 33.29 1.91
N ILE A 81 13.69 32.62 1.19
CA ILE A 81 13.74 32.50 -0.28
C ILE A 81 12.65 33.36 -0.94
N GLY A 82 11.61 33.74 -0.21
CA GLY A 82 10.49 34.54 -0.72
C GLY A 82 9.59 33.80 -1.71
N VAL A 83 9.89 32.54 -2.02
CA VAL A 83 9.13 31.63 -2.87
C VAL A 83 9.21 30.24 -2.24
N GLY A 84 8.16 29.45 -2.34
CA GLY A 84 8.19 28.05 -1.94
C GLY A 84 7.16 27.23 -2.70
N PRO A 85 7.06 25.93 -2.41
CA PRO A 85 6.30 25.00 -3.23
C PRO A 85 4.80 25.34 -3.23
N VAL A 86 4.19 25.19 -4.40
CA VAL A 86 2.74 25.30 -4.54
C VAL A 86 2.11 23.98 -4.13
N ARG A 87 1.13 24.04 -3.24
CA ARG A 87 0.34 22.89 -2.81
C ARG A 87 -1.05 23.00 -3.41
N GLY A 88 -1.56 21.93 -4.00
CA GLY A 88 -2.90 21.87 -4.61
C GLY A 88 -3.75 20.79 -3.95
N LEU A 89 -4.99 21.13 -3.65
CA LEU A 89 -5.97 20.19 -3.10
C LEU A 89 -6.83 19.60 -4.22
N TYR A 90 -6.94 18.28 -4.25
CA TYR A 90 -7.76 17.54 -5.19
C TYR A 90 -8.92 16.87 -4.46
N ALA A 91 -10.11 16.96 -5.03
CA ALA A 91 -11.29 16.24 -4.58
C ALA A 91 -11.60 15.09 -5.54
N VAL A 92 -11.87 13.91 -4.99
CA VAL A 92 -12.28 12.73 -5.77
C VAL A 92 -13.73 12.93 -6.23
N GLU A 93 -13.99 12.80 -7.53
CA GLU A 93 -15.31 13.02 -8.11
C GLU A 93 -16.38 12.13 -7.47
N GLY A 94 -17.53 12.73 -7.13
CA GLY A 94 -18.62 12.02 -6.47
C GLY A 94 -18.44 11.79 -4.97
N SER A 95 -17.38 12.34 -4.35
CA SER A 95 -17.12 12.20 -2.91
C SER A 95 -16.76 13.53 -2.25
N ALA A 96 -16.78 13.55 -0.91
CA ALA A 96 -16.20 14.65 -0.11
C ALA A 96 -14.73 14.40 0.26
N SER A 97 -14.10 13.35 -0.29
CA SER A 97 -12.77 12.92 0.05
C SER A 97 -11.71 13.67 -0.76
N VAL A 98 -10.61 14.03 -0.10
CA VAL A 98 -9.58 14.92 -0.67
C VAL A 98 -8.16 14.43 -0.39
N PHE A 99 -7.22 14.86 -1.22
CA PHE A 99 -5.78 14.72 -0.99
C PHE A 99 -5.02 15.93 -1.54
N GLU A 100 -3.84 16.18 -0.99
CA GLU A 100 -2.96 17.29 -1.38
C GLU A 100 -1.84 16.77 -2.28
N MET A 101 -1.46 17.59 -3.28
CA MET A 101 -0.25 17.40 -4.08
C MET A 101 0.65 18.62 -3.97
N VAL A 102 1.95 18.39 -4.01
CA VAL A 102 2.96 19.45 -3.98
C VAL A 102 3.59 19.55 -5.37
N ASP A 103 3.65 20.76 -5.93
CA ASP A 103 4.45 21.06 -7.10
C ASP A 103 5.93 21.00 -6.72
N LEU A 104 6.64 20.06 -7.35
CA LEU A 104 8.06 19.83 -7.13
C LEU A 104 8.92 20.47 -8.22
N ALA A 105 8.32 21.26 -9.12
CA ALA A 105 9.07 21.97 -10.14
C ALA A 105 10.06 22.97 -9.51
N PRO A 106 11.22 23.20 -10.17
CA PRO A 106 12.18 24.18 -9.69
C PRO A 106 11.57 25.58 -9.62
N PRO A 107 11.98 26.43 -8.66
CA PRO A 107 11.40 27.78 -8.50
C PRO A 107 11.49 28.66 -9.75
N TYR A 108 12.48 28.43 -10.60
CA TYR A 108 12.74 29.17 -11.84
C TYR A 108 12.03 28.59 -13.07
N ALA A 109 11.35 27.45 -12.94
CA ALA A 109 10.58 26.80 -14.00
C ALA A 109 9.27 26.23 -13.41
N PRO A 110 8.36 27.10 -12.93
CA PRO A 110 7.14 26.66 -12.28
C PRO A 110 6.30 25.80 -13.21
N SER A 111 5.89 24.63 -12.73
CA SER A 111 4.93 23.77 -13.43
C SER A 111 3.55 24.01 -12.85
N SER A 112 2.53 24.13 -13.69
CA SER A 112 1.16 24.19 -13.17
C SER A 112 0.72 22.79 -12.78
N LEU A 113 0.27 22.61 -11.52
CA LEU A 113 -0.45 21.39 -11.13
C LEU A 113 -1.64 21.15 -12.09
N PRO A 114 -1.87 19.91 -12.52
CA PRO A 114 -2.93 19.61 -13.49
C PRO A 114 -4.32 19.91 -12.92
N THR A 115 -5.20 20.52 -13.73
CA THR A 115 -6.57 20.83 -13.26
C THR A 115 -7.45 19.60 -13.08
N LYS A 116 -7.11 18.52 -13.79
CA LYS A 116 -7.74 17.20 -13.72
C LYS A 116 -6.65 16.15 -13.61
N LEU A 117 -6.84 15.22 -12.69
CA LEU A 117 -5.94 14.12 -12.45
C LEU A 117 -6.74 12.83 -12.42
N TRP A 118 -6.35 11.85 -13.20
CA TRP A 118 -6.89 10.50 -13.11
C TRP A 118 -5.97 9.70 -12.20
N VAL A 119 -6.56 9.06 -11.20
CA VAL A 119 -5.82 8.29 -10.20
C VAL A 119 -6.39 6.89 -10.12
N ARG A 120 -5.51 5.89 -10.08
CA ARG A 120 -5.85 4.50 -9.83
C ARG A 120 -5.02 3.98 -8.66
N VAL A 121 -5.61 3.09 -7.87
CA VAL A 121 -4.90 2.27 -6.89
C VAL A 121 -4.94 0.83 -7.34
N SER A 122 -3.82 0.13 -7.21
CA SER A 122 -3.70 -1.29 -7.55
C SER A 122 -2.87 -2.02 -6.50
N GLU A 123 -2.97 -3.34 -6.47
CA GLU A 123 -2.01 -4.18 -5.75
C GLU A 123 -0.58 -3.89 -6.21
N LEU A 124 0.40 -4.22 -5.36
CA LEU A 124 1.79 -4.16 -5.76
C LEU A 124 2.06 -5.19 -6.85
N PRO A 125 2.67 -4.79 -7.99
CA PRO A 125 3.10 -5.74 -9.00
C PRO A 125 4.04 -6.79 -8.39
N ALA A 126 3.91 -8.06 -8.80
CA ALA A 126 4.71 -9.16 -8.26
C ALA A 126 6.22 -8.89 -8.21
N PRO A 127 6.86 -8.26 -9.22
CA PRO A 127 8.28 -7.90 -9.13
C PRO A 127 8.58 -6.89 -8.02
N THR A 128 7.69 -5.92 -7.81
CA THR A 128 7.82 -4.92 -6.73
C THR A 128 7.62 -5.57 -5.37
N LEU A 129 6.62 -6.45 -5.24
CA LEU A 129 6.38 -7.19 -4.00
C LEU A 129 7.56 -8.08 -3.63
N ALA A 130 8.11 -8.83 -4.58
CA ALA A 130 9.31 -9.65 -4.38
C ALA A 130 10.51 -8.80 -3.93
N TRP A 131 10.69 -7.61 -4.51
CA TRP A 131 11.71 -6.67 -4.08
C TRP A 131 11.47 -6.16 -2.66
N VAL A 132 10.24 -5.76 -2.31
CA VAL A 132 9.86 -5.30 -0.96
C VAL A 132 10.15 -6.38 0.09
N LEU A 133 9.80 -7.63 -0.20
CA LEU A 133 10.07 -8.78 0.66
C LEU A 133 11.58 -9.00 0.84
N SER A 134 12.38 -8.86 -0.23
CA SER A 134 13.85 -8.99 -0.16
C SER A 134 14.55 -7.92 0.69
N LYS A 135 13.83 -6.86 1.04
CA LYS A 135 14.32 -5.70 1.80
C LYS A 135 13.78 -5.63 3.23
N GLU A 136 13.09 -6.69 3.68
CA GLU A 136 12.54 -6.80 5.04
C GLU A 136 11.63 -5.61 5.41
N TYR A 137 11.00 -4.97 4.42
CA TYR A 137 10.13 -3.81 4.67
C TYR A 137 8.80 -4.18 5.34
N LEU A 138 8.39 -5.44 5.22
CA LEU A 138 7.21 -6.01 5.86
C LEU A 138 7.54 -6.69 7.19
N ASP A 139 8.78 -6.59 7.67
CA ASP A 139 9.16 -7.18 8.95
C ASP A 139 8.48 -6.40 10.09
N GLY A 140 7.45 -7.03 10.65
CA GLY A 140 6.48 -6.42 11.55
C GLY A 140 6.98 -6.26 12.98
N GLY A 141 8.20 -5.79 13.22
CA GLY A 141 8.79 -5.81 14.57
C GLY A 141 8.67 -7.20 15.23
N ASP A 142 8.67 -7.27 16.57
CA ASP A 142 8.52 -8.54 17.34
C ASP A 142 7.09 -9.13 17.26
N THR A 143 6.46 -9.13 16.09
CA THR A 143 5.31 -10.01 15.83
C THR A 143 5.85 -11.27 15.16
N GLU A 144 6.02 -12.31 15.96
CA GLU A 144 6.35 -13.63 15.46
C GLU A 144 5.32 -14.03 14.41
N GLN A 145 5.78 -14.37 13.21
CA GLN A 145 4.95 -15.06 12.23
C GLN A 145 4.39 -16.32 12.92
N MET A 146 3.11 -16.30 13.25
CA MET A 146 2.42 -17.45 13.82
C MET A 146 2.56 -18.59 12.83
N SER A 147 3.31 -19.63 13.20
CA SER A 147 3.38 -20.84 12.39
C SER A 147 1.95 -21.38 12.16
N LEU A 148 1.71 -22.07 11.04
CA LEU A 148 0.42 -22.71 10.75
C LEU A 148 -0.09 -23.57 11.93
N HIS A 149 0.80 -24.07 12.80
CA HIS A 149 0.43 -24.77 14.02
C HIS A 149 -0.44 -23.96 14.98
N ALA A 150 -0.24 -22.65 15.08
CA ALA A 150 -1.01 -21.80 15.98
C ALA A 150 -2.46 -21.58 15.51
N TRP A 151 -2.76 -21.85 14.23
CA TRP A 151 -4.13 -21.92 13.70
C TRP A 151 -4.82 -23.27 14.00
N PHE A 152 -4.05 -24.31 14.35
CA PHE A 152 -4.57 -25.64 14.70
C PHE A 152 -4.75 -25.84 16.21
N ASP A 153 -4.23 -24.95 17.06
CA ASP A 153 -4.38 -25.05 18.51
C ASP A 153 -5.71 -24.40 18.95
N PHE A 154 -6.78 -25.20 18.96
CA PHE A 154 -8.11 -24.81 19.44
C PHE A 154 -8.23 -24.82 20.98
N GLY A 155 -7.11 -24.82 21.72
CA GLY A 155 -7.10 -24.99 23.17
C GLY A 155 -7.56 -26.40 23.60
N ASP A 156 -8.09 -26.53 24.82
CA ASP A 156 -8.52 -27.82 25.43
C ASP A 156 -9.68 -28.54 24.71
N ALA A 157 -10.11 -28.05 23.54
CA ALA A 157 -11.00 -28.78 22.66
C ALA A 157 -10.27 -29.99 22.06
N LYS A 158 -10.17 -31.06 22.85
CA LYS A 158 -9.68 -32.36 22.37
C LYS A 158 -10.46 -32.73 21.10
N PRO A 159 -9.79 -32.87 19.94
CA PRO A 159 -10.47 -33.37 18.75
C PRO A 159 -11.06 -34.72 19.11
N LYS A 160 -12.33 -34.93 18.73
CA LYS A 160 -13.00 -36.22 18.94
C LYS A 160 -12.12 -37.32 18.34
N GLN A 161 -11.69 -38.22 19.21
CA GLN A 161 -10.92 -39.42 18.86
C GLN A 161 -11.58 -40.17 17.70
N ALA A 162 -10.73 -40.62 16.77
CA ALA A 162 -10.93 -41.74 15.86
C ALA A 162 -9.52 -42.12 15.38
N ASP A 163 -8.93 -43.29 15.59
CA ASP A 163 -9.46 -44.63 15.85
C ASP A 163 -8.50 -45.45 16.74
N GLU A 164 -8.93 -46.64 17.16
CA GLU A 164 -8.33 -47.56 18.14
C GLU A 164 -6.91 -48.11 17.84
N ASP A 165 -6.14 -47.51 16.93
CA ASP A 165 -4.78 -47.95 16.54
C ASP A 165 -3.68 -46.87 16.75
N GLY A 166 -3.86 -45.95 17.69
CA GLY A 166 -2.75 -45.37 18.47
C GLY A 166 -1.60 -44.63 17.76
N GLU A 167 -1.73 -44.15 16.53
CA GLU A 167 -0.75 -43.24 15.92
C GLU A 167 -1.42 -41.99 15.34
N ASP A 168 -1.03 -40.82 15.87
CA ASP A 168 -1.29 -39.51 15.27
C ASP A 168 -0.65 -39.49 13.87
N LYS A 169 -1.44 -39.77 12.84
CA LYS A 169 -0.97 -39.76 11.45
C LYS A 169 -0.60 -38.33 11.05
N ALA A 170 0.67 -38.00 11.20
CA ALA A 170 1.25 -36.75 10.70
C ALA A 170 0.93 -36.57 9.21
N LEU A 171 0.63 -35.33 8.81
CA LEU A 171 0.43 -34.98 7.41
C LEU A 171 1.71 -35.32 6.62
N PRO A 172 1.68 -36.26 5.66
CA PRO A 172 2.87 -36.58 4.88
C PRO A 172 3.19 -35.40 3.96
N LEU A 173 4.37 -34.80 4.14
CA LEU A 173 4.89 -33.79 3.24
C LEU A 173 5.39 -34.45 1.94
N PRO A 174 5.27 -33.78 0.78
CA PRO A 174 5.87 -34.28 -0.45
C PRO A 174 7.39 -34.37 -0.29
N GLY A 175 7.96 -35.44 -0.85
CA GLY A 175 9.41 -35.57 -0.94
C GLY A 175 10.04 -34.46 -1.79
N PRO A 176 11.35 -34.21 -1.65
CA PRO A 176 12.06 -33.23 -2.45
C PRO A 176 11.82 -33.48 -3.95
N SER A 177 11.60 -32.41 -4.71
CA SER A 177 11.41 -32.52 -6.16
C SER A 177 12.65 -33.13 -6.81
N ASN A 178 12.43 -34.05 -7.76
CA ASN A 178 13.50 -34.65 -8.57
C ASN A 178 14.08 -33.68 -9.60
N LYS A 179 13.57 -32.44 -9.65
CA LYS A 179 14.01 -31.35 -10.51
C LYS A 179 14.25 -30.11 -9.67
N ALA A 180 15.31 -29.37 -9.98
CA ALA A 180 15.49 -28.03 -9.44
C ALA A 180 14.27 -27.19 -9.82
N TYR A 181 13.74 -26.45 -8.85
CA TYR A 181 12.73 -25.45 -9.15
C TYR A 181 13.46 -24.23 -9.71
N ASP A 182 13.25 -23.94 -11.00
CA ASP A 182 13.68 -22.67 -11.58
C ASP A 182 12.59 -21.63 -11.32
N PHE A 183 12.67 -20.99 -10.15
CA PHE A 183 11.89 -19.80 -9.83
C PHE A 183 12.62 -18.55 -10.33
N PHE A 184 12.93 -18.50 -11.62
CA PHE A 184 13.52 -17.34 -12.29
C PHE A 184 12.96 -17.18 -13.70
#